data_AF-A0A661CNZ4-F1
#
_entry.id   AF-A0A661CNZ4-F1
#
_cell.length_a   1.000
_cell.length_b   1.000
_cell.length_c   1.000
_cell.angle_alpha   90.00
_cell.angle_beta   90.00
_cell.angle_gamma   90.00
#
_symmetry.space_group_name_H-M   'P 1'
#
loop_
_entity.id
_entity.type
_entity.pdbx_description
1 polymer ?
#
loop_
_entity_poly.entity_id
_entity_poly.type
_entity_poly.pdbx_seq_one_letter_code
_entity_poly.pdbx_strand_id
1 'polypeptide(L)' 'AHDYGDKSVFLDVWLVTEYLGQPKGCEGQSLRWCAIEALKTEEFPAANVPIIAALKNAIINCRFNEIR' A
#
# COMPACT_ATOMS: atom_id res chain seq x y z
N ALA A 1 -9.61 0.75 -10.85
CA ALA A 1 -9.41 2.01 -11.58
C ALA A 1 -10.14 3.13 -10.84
N HIS A 2 -9.60 4.34 -10.84
CA HIS A 2 -10.25 5.51 -10.27
C HIS A 2 -10.34 6.58 -11.35
N ASP A 3 -11.51 7.22 -11.46
CA ASP A 3 -11.77 8.28 -12.43
C ASP A 3 -11.83 9.61 -11.71
N TYR A 4 -10.90 10.51 -12.02
CA TYR A 4 -10.83 11.87 -11.48
C TYR A 4 -11.66 12.87 -12.30
N GLY A 5 -12.36 12.41 -13.35
CA GLY A 5 -13.17 13.22 -14.26
C GLY A 5 -12.37 13.75 -15.44
N ASP A 6 -11.18 14.29 -15.20
CA ASP A 6 -10.25 14.73 -16.26
C ASP A 6 -9.35 13.58 -16.77
N LYS A 7 -9.12 12.56 -15.93
CA LYS A 7 -8.30 11.40 -16.24
C LYS A 7 -8.76 10.16 -15.46
N SER A 8 -8.63 9.01 -16.11
CA SER A 8 -8.78 7.71 -15.47
C SER A 8 -7.42 7.12 -15.16
N VAL A 9 -7.26 6.57 -13.95
CA VAL A 9 -6.04 5.93 -13.48
C VAL A 9 -6.33 4.48 -13.15
N PHE A 10 -5.60 3.59 -13.80
CA PHE A 10 -5.52 2.18 -13.43
C PHE A 10 -4.23 1.96 -12.62
N LEU A 11 -4.37 1.37 -11.44
CA LEU A 11 -3.25 1.03 -10.58
C LEU A 11 -3.11 -0.50 -10.58
N ASP A 12 -1.97 -0.97 -11.08
CA ASP A 12 -1.55 -2.36 -10.94
C ASP A 12 -0.59 -2.46 -9.74
N VAL A 13 -0.99 -3.22 -8.72
CA VAL A 13 -0.40 -3.15 -7.38
C VAL A 13 0.13 -4.51 -6.98
N TRP A 14 1.40 -4.55 -6.60
CA TRP A 14 2.15 -5.77 -6.32
C TRP A 14 2.57 -5.80 -4.85
N LEU A 15 2.30 -6.91 -4.16
CA LEU A 15 2.84 -7.17 -2.83
C LEU A 15 4.22 -7.84 -2.98
N VAL A 16 5.27 -7.13 -2.58
CA VAL A 16 6.64 -7.66 -2.57
C VAL A 16 7.01 -8.02 -1.14
N THR A 17 7.16 -9.32 -0.86
CA THR A 17 7.52 -9.83 0.47
C THR A 17 9.02 -10.02 0.64
N GLU A 18 9.76 -10.17 -0.46
CA GLU A 18 11.21 -10.37 -0.46
C GLU A 18 11.86 -9.61 -1.62
N TYR A 19 13.01 -8.99 -1.34
CA TYR A 19 13.83 -8.30 -2.33
C TYR A 19 15.29 -8.24 -1.85
N LEU A 20 16.21 -7.93 -2.76
CA LEU A 20 17.63 -7.81 -2.45
C LEU A 20 18.04 -6.34 -2.26
N GLY A 21 18.93 -6.09 -1.31
CA GLY A 21 19.48 -4.76 -1.02
C GLY A 21 18.63 -3.95 -0.05
N GLN A 22 18.80 -2.63 -0.08
CA GLN A 22 18.10 -1.67 0.79
C GLN A 22 17.34 -0.66 -0.06
N PRO A 23 16.06 -0.38 0.20
CA PRO A 23 15.29 0.56 -0.61
C PRO A 23 15.81 1.97 -0.42
N LYS A 24 15.93 2.69 -1.55
CA LYS A 24 16.42 4.07 -1.60
C LYS A 24 15.60 4.88 -2.59
N GLY A 25 15.40 6.15 -2.30
CA GLY A 25 14.79 7.08 -3.24
C GLY A 25 15.77 7.41 -4.36
N CYS A 26 15.48 7.00 -5.59
CA CYS A 26 16.34 7.23 -6.75
C CYS A 26 16.08 8.56 -7.47
N GLU A 27 14.99 9.25 -7.13
CA GLU A 27 14.52 10.49 -7.76
C GLU A 27 14.39 11.64 -6.73
N GLY A 28 15.13 11.55 -5.62
CA GLY A 28 15.09 12.54 -4.54
C GLY A 28 13.85 12.45 -3.63
N GLN A 29 13.05 11.39 -3.78
CA GLN A 29 11.91 11.13 -2.91
C GLN A 29 12.37 10.64 -1.53
N SER A 30 11.74 11.20 -0.49
CA SER A 30 11.94 10.72 0.88
C SER A 30 11.25 9.36 1.08
N LEU A 31 11.89 8.47 1.82
CA LEU A 31 11.35 7.17 2.19
C LEU A 31 11.12 7.10 3.69
N ARG A 32 10.01 6.47 4.08
CA ARG A 32 9.69 6.17 5.47
C ARG A 32 9.01 4.82 5.54
N TRP A 33 9.57 3.93 6.36
CA TRP A 33 8.88 2.71 6.78
C TRP A 33 7.84 3.04 7.86
N CYS A 34 6.64 2.52 7.70
CA CYS A 34 5.57 2.67 8.68
C CYS A 34 4.80 1.35 8.83
N ALA A 35 4.26 1.12 10.03
CA ALA A 35 3.35 0.01 10.26
C ALA A 35 2.06 0.22 9.45
N ILE A 36 1.44 -0.87 8.99
CA ILE A 36 0.21 -0.80 8.18
C ILE A 36 -0.94 -0.16 8.96
N GLU A 37 -0.98 -0.33 10.29
CA GLU A 37 -1.94 0.30 11.18
C GLU A 37 -1.80 1.83 11.22
N ALA A 38 -0.59 2.35 10.98
CA ALA A 38 -0.31 3.78 10.95
C ALA A 38 -0.70 4.45 9.63
N LEU A 39 -1.10 3.68 8.60
CA LEU A 39 -1.55 4.22 7.32
C LEU A 39 -2.95 4.83 7.46
N LYS A 40 -3.03 6.14 7.29
CA LYS A 40 -4.27 6.92 7.26
C LYS A 40 -4.68 7.19 5.82
N THR A 41 -5.89 6.80 5.44
CA THR A 41 -6.37 6.88 4.05
C THR A 41 -6.41 8.30 3.50
N GLU A 42 -6.65 9.28 4.37
CA GLU A 42 -6.69 10.72 4.07
C GLU A 42 -5.33 11.32 3.72
N GLU A 43 -4.22 10.65 4.03
CA GLU A 43 -2.86 11.06 3.64
C GLU A 43 -2.51 10.64 2.21
N PHE A 44 -3.41 9.92 1.52
CA PHE A 44 -3.18 9.36 0.19
C PHE A 44 -4.23 9.82 -0.83
N PRO A 45 -3.92 9.76 -2.14
CA PRO A 45 -4.90 9.98 -3.18
C PRO A 45 -6.09 9.02 -3.06
N ALA A 46 -7.28 9.46 -3.50
CA ALA A 46 -8.51 8.66 -3.42
C ALA A 46 -8.38 7.28 -4.08
N ALA A 47 -7.60 7.17 -5.16
CA ALA A 47 -7.33 5.91 -5.84
C ALA A 47 -6.59 4.86 -4.98
N ASN A 48 -5.89 5.28 -3.92
CA ASN A 48 -5.07 4.42 -3.07
C ASN A 48 -5.83 3.88 -1.84
N VAL A 49 -6.97 4.49 -1.49
CA VAL A 49 -7.84 4.03 -0.39
C VAL A 49 -8.14 2.52 -0.45
N PRO A 50 -8.58 1.93 -1.59
CA PRO A 50 -8.83 0.49 -1.66
C PRO A 50 -7.58 -0.37 -1.46
N ILE A 51 -6.40 0.12 -1.81
CA ILE A 51 -5.13 -0.58 -1.59
C ILE A 51 -4.82 -0.67 -0.09
N ILE A 52 -4.97 0.45 0.63
CA ILE A 52 -4.73 0.51 2.07
C ILE A 52 -5.72 -0.41 2.81
N ALA A 53 -6.99 -0.43 2.39
CA ALA A 53 -7.98 -1.35 2.93
C ALA A 53 -7.60 -2.82 2.71
N ALA A 54 -7.11 -3.18 1.51
CA ALA A 54 -6.63 -4.52 1.21
C ALA A 54 -5.43 -4.93 2.07
N LEU A 55 -4.45 -4.03 2.28
CA LEU A 55 -3.29 -4.28 3.15
C LEU A 55 -3.70 -4.54 4.60
N LYS A 56 -4.63 -3.75 5.14
CA LYS A 56 -5.15 -3.94 6.50
C LYS A 56 -5.87 -5.29 6.65
N ASN A 57 -6.64 -5.68 5.65
CA ASN A 57 -7.34 -6.98 5.64
C ASN A 57 -6.38 -8.17 5.50
N ALA A 58 -5.33 -8.05 4.68
CA ALA A 58 -4.35 -9.12 4.50
C ALA A 58 -3.64 -9.48 5.81
N ILE A 59 -3.28 -8.49 6.64
CA ILE A 59 -2.73 -8.72 7.98
C ILE A 59 -3.72 -9.46 8.87
N ILE A 60 -4.98 -9.01 8.90
CA ILE A 60 -6.03 -9.63 9.73
C ILE A 60 -6.13 -11.13 9.38
N ASN A 61 -6.17 -11.45 8.10
CA ASN A 61 -6.23 -12.85 7.63
C ASN A 61 -4.96 -13.64 7.96
N CYS A 62 -3.77 -13.04 7.90
CA CYS A 62 -2.52 -13.69 8.27
C CYS A 62 -2.49 -14.03 9.78
N ARG A 63 -2.89 -13.09 10.64
CA ARG A 63 -2.93 -13.29 12.09
C ARG A 63 -3.95 -14.34 12.54
N PHE A 64 -5.03 -14.56 11.79
CA PHE A 64 -5.99 -15.63 12.09
C PHE A 64 -5.53 -17.02 11.62
N ASN A 65 -4.67 -17.10 10.59
CA ASN A 65 -4.19 -18.38 10.07
C ASN A 65 -3.02 -18.97 10.89
N GLU A 66 -2.38 -18.19 11.77
CA GLU A 66 -1.32 -18.68 12.67
C GLU A 66 -1.85 -19.20 14.02
N ILE A 67 -3.16 -19.09 14.30
CA ILE A 67 -3.80 -19.58 15.55
C ILE A 67 -4.79 -20.74 15.25
N ARG A 68 -4.50 -21.55 14.21
CA ARG A 68 -5.25 -22.77 13.90
C ARG A 68 -4.35 -23.99 13.84
#